data_AF-A0A7L2YMZ8-F1
#
_entry.id   AF-A0A7L2YMZ8-F1
#
_cell.length_a   1.000
_cell.length_b   1.000
_cell.length_c   1.000
_cell.angle_alpha   90.00
_cell.angle_beta   90.00
_cell.angle_gamma   90.00
#
_symmetry.space_group_name_H-M   'P 1'
#
loop_
_entity.id
_entity.type
_entity.pdbx_description
1 polymer ?
#
loop_
_entity_poly.entity_id
_entity_poly.type
_entity_poly.pdbx_seq_one_letter_code
_entity_poly.pdbx_strand_id
1 'polypeptide(L)'
;QESLDDSQVAGVCATEEVIRYEYHVLYSSSYQVPVLYFRACFLDGRPLTLDEIWKSVHACYQARLLEGPWDTITQQEHPLLGQPFFVLHPCRTNEFMSSVLTSTREQHRRTNYIVLWLSTVGPVVGLNLPLSYAKLAPEQNTYAE
;
A
#
# COMPACT_ATOMS: atom_id res chain seq x y z
N GLN A 1 59.69 1.27 -22.25
CA GLN A 1 58.41 1.48 -22.96
C GLN A 1 57.33 1.17 -21.95
N GLU A 2 56.84 2.19 -21.26
CA GLU A 2 55.70 2.08 -20.35
C GLU A 2 54.42 1.92 -21.16
N SER A 3 53.53 1.02 -20.73
CA SER A 3 52.10 1.11 -21.05
C SER A 3 51.32 0.51 -19.89
N LEU A 4 50.98 1.39 -18.94
CA LEU A 4 49.93 1.22 -17.95
C LEU A 4 48.59 1.14 -18.69
N ASP A 5 47.87 0.05 -18.53
CA ASP A 5 46.46 -0.07 -18.92
C ASP A 5 45.62 -0.08 -17.65
N ASP A 6 45.34 1.12 -17.14
CA ASP A 6 44.43 1.34 -16.02
C ASP A 6 42.99 1.16 -16.50
N SER A 7 42.52 -0.09 -16.46
CA SER A 7 41.10 -0.41 -16.59
C SER A 7 40.36 0.11 -15.36
N GLN A 8 39.87 1.35 -15.46
CA GLN A 8 38.94 1.91 -14.47
C GLN A 8 37.61 1.18 -14.57
N VAL A 9 37.43 0.19 -13.70
CA VAL A 9 36.11 -0.34 -13.36
C VAL A 9 35.34 0.80 -12.70
N ALA A 10 34.53 1.51 -13.50
CA ALA A 10 33.59 2.49 -13.00
C ALA A 10 32.70 1.79 -11.95
N GLY A 11 32.93 2.13 -10.68
CA GLY A 11 32.07 1.70 -9.59
C GLY A 11 30.65 2.12 -9.95
N VAL A 12 29.74 1.14 -10.03
CA VAL A 12 28.31 1.39 -10.17
C VAL A 12 27.90 2.19 -8.94
N CYS A 13 27.86 3.51 -9.09
CA CYS A 13 27.21 4.38 -8.14
C CYS A 13 25.74 3.99 -8.22
N ALA A 14 25.25 3.22 -7.25
CA ALA A 14 23.83 2.94 -7.14
C ALA A 14 23.13 4.27 -6.97
N THR A 15 22.58 4.81 -8.06
CA THR A 15 21.76 6.00 -8.02
C THR A 15 20.52 5.64 -7.22
N GLU A 16 20.37 6.25 -6.04
CA GLU A 16 19.12 6.12 -5.28
C GLU A 16 18.01 6.78 -6.09
N GLU A 17 17.24 5.96 -6.82
CA GLU A 17 16.11 6.43 -7.60
C GLU A 17 14.98 6.83 -6.66
N VAL A 18 14.61 8.12 -6.70
CA VAL A 18 13.49 8.63 -5.92
C VAL A 18 12.18 8.30 -6.63
N ILE A 19 11.27 7.66 -5.90
CA ILE A 19 9.95 7.28 -6.38
C ILE A 19 8.89 8.13 -5.68
N ARG A 20 7.98 8.71 -6.46
CA ARG A 20 6.79 9.39 -5.96
C ARG A 20 5.61 8.43 -5.97
N TYR A 21 5.04 8.20 -4.80
CA TYR A 21 3.78 7.48 -4.65
C TYR A 21 2.59 8.43 -4.53
N GLU A 22 1.47 8.04 -5.10
CA GLU A 22 0.18 8.73 -4.99
C GLU A 22 -0.89 7.72 -4.60
N TYR A 23 -1.63 8.02 -3.54
CA TYR A 23 -2.64 7.14 -2.96
C TYR A 23 -3.95 7.92 -2.77
N HIS A 24 -5.05 7.40 -3.30
CA HIS A 24 -6.40 7.93 -3.07
C HIS A 24 -7.29 6.86 -2.44
N VAL A 25 -7.99 7.22 -1.38
CA VAL A 25 -8.98 6.36 -0.73
C VAL A 25 -10.37 6.87 -1.09
N LEU A 26 -11.12 6.05 -1.81
CA LEU A 26 -12.49 6.34 -2.21
C LEU A 26 -13.45 5.39 -1.51
N TYR A 27 -14.72 5.78 -1.39
CA TYR A 27 -15.75 4.90 -0.86
C TYR A 27 -16.53 4.22 -2.01
N SER A 28 -16.55 2.89 -2.02
CA SER A 28 -17.40 2.14 -2.95
C SER A 28 -18.80 2.02 -2.36
N SER A 29 -19.79 2.66 -3.00
CA SER A 29 -21.19 2.55 -2.57
C SER A 29 -21.76 1.13 -2.77
N SER A 30 -21.33 0.43 -3.83
CA SER A 30 -21.81 -0.93 -4.14
C SER A 30 -21.33 -1.97 -3.14
N TYR A 31 -20.09 -1.85 -2.67
CA TYR A 31 -19.49 -2.81 -1.72
C TYR A 31 -19.50 -2.32 -0.26
N GLN A 32 -19.81 -1.03 -0.05
CA GLN A 32 -19.82 -0.36 1.25
C GLN A 32 -18.47 -0.43 2.00
N VAL A 33 -17.38 -0.28 1.26
CA VAL A 33 -16.00 -0.39 1.76
C VAL A 33 -15.11 0.70 1.15
N PRO A 34 -14.01 1.07 1.83
CA PRO A 34 -12.96 1.88 1.24
C PRO A 34 -12.25 1.12 0.10
N VAL A 35 -11.81 1.86 -0.91
CA VAL A 35 -11.08 1.37 -2.08
C VAL A 35 -9.82 2.19 -2.22
N LEU A 36 -8.68 1.50 -2.34
CA LEU A 36 -7.38 2.13 -2.52
C LEU A 36 -7.05 2.18 -4.02
N TYR A 37 -6.94 3.41 -4.52
CA TYR A 37 -6.32 3.72 -5.80
C TYR A 37 -4.88 4.15 -5.55
N PHE A 38 -3.94 3.62 -6.32
CA PHE A 38 -2.54 4.01 -6.18
C PHE A 38 -1.81 4.01 -7.51
N ARG A 39 -0.77 4.83 -7.59
CA ARG A 39 0.23 4.78 -8.66
C ARG A 39 1.57 5.25 -8.10
N ALA A 40 2.63 4.90 -8.80
CA ALA A 40 3.96 5.39 -8.50
C ALA A 40 4.66 5.81 -9.79
N CYS A 41 5.51 6.82 -9.71
CA CYS A 41 6.36 7.23 -10.82
C CYS A 41 7.76 7.61 -10.35
N PHE A 42 8.74 7.43 -11.22
CA PHE A 42 10.07 7.99 -11.07
C PHE A 42 10.03 9.52 -11.25
N LEU A 43 11.09 10.22 -10.81
CA LEU A 43 11.17 11.68 -10.97
C LEU A 43 11.19 12.16 -12.43
N ASP A 44 11.56 11.28 -13.37
CA ASP A 44 11.48 11.55 -14.81
C ASP A 44 10.05 11.41 -15.38
N GLY A 45 9.09 11.02 -14.54
CA GLY A 45 7.68 10.86 -14.90
C GLY A 45 7.31 9.45 -15.38
N ARG A 46 8.25 8.52 -15.52
CA ARG A 46 7.95 7.14 -15.92
C ARG A 46 7.10 6.46 -14.84
N PRO A 47 5.91 5.90 -15.17
CA PRO A 47 5.12 5.15 -14.20
C PRO A 47 5.81 3.82 -13.87
N LEU A 48 5.72 3.40 -12.61
CA LEU A 48 6.13 2.07 -12.20
C LEU A 48 5.05 1.05 -12.58
N THR A 49 5.52 -0.13 -13.00
CA THR A 49 4.71 -1.34 -13.11
C THR A 49 4.39 -1.92 -11.73
N LEU A 50 3.36 -2.76 -11.65
CA LEU A 50 3.00 -3.44 -10.41
C LEU A 50 4.15 -4.33 -9.89
N ASP A 51 4.88 -4.99 -10.79
CA ASP A 51 6.05 -5.80 -10.45
C ASP A 51 7.19 -4.98 -9.85
N GLU A 52 7.46 -3.78 -10.39
CA GLU A 52 8.45 -2.85 -9.82
C GLU A 52 8.04 -2.40 -8.41
N ILE A 53 6.75 -2.09 -8.20
CA ILE A 53 6.22 -1.74 -6.87
C ILE A 53 6.39 -2.91 -5.90
N TRP A 54 5.98 -4.12 -6.27
CA TRP A 54 6.06 -5.29 -5.41
C TRP A 54 7.49 -5.70 -5.05
N LYS A 55 8.45 -5.52 -5.97
CA LYS A 55 9.88 -5.71 -5.67
C LYS A 55 10.40 -4.75 -4.59
N SER A 56 9.81 -3.56 -4.48
CA SER A 56 10.17 -2.56 -3.48
C SER A 56 9.53 -2.79 -2.10
N VAL A 57 8.45 -3.60 -2.04
CA VAL A 57 7.78 -3.95 -0.80
C VAL A 57 8.65 -4.92 0.03
N HIS A 58 8.60 -4.80 1.36
CA HIS A 58 9.36 -5.66 2.26
C HIS A 58 9.10 -7.17 2.00
N ALA A 59 10.15 -7.98 2.06
CA ALA A 59 10.13 -9.40 1.68
C ALA A 59 9.06 -10.24 2.41
N CYS A 60 8.69 -9.87 3.64
CA CYS A 60 7.64 -10.58 4.40
C CYS A 60 6.25 -10.50 3.76
N TYR A 61 6.00 -9.50 2.90
CA TYR A 61 4.77 -9.38 2.14
C TYR A 61 4.88 -10.06 0.78
N GLN A 62 6.06 -10.05 0.14
CA GLN A 62 6.27 -10.54 -1.23
C GLN A 62 5.75 -11.95 -1.46
N ALA A 63 6.04 -12.89 -0.54
CA ALA A 63 5.55 -14.26 -0.62
C ALA A 63 4.02 -14.35 -0.66
N ARG A 64 3.33 -13.39 -0.04
CA ARG A 64 1.87 -13.32 0.00
C ARG A 64 1.29 -12.48 -1.12
N LEU A 65 2.07 -11.70 -1.87
CA LEU A 65 1.53 -10.85 -2.96
C LEU A 65 1.00 -11.67 -4.14
N LEU A 66 1.56 -12.87 -4.33
CA LEU A 66 1.16 -13.82 -5.38
C LEU A 66 -0.03 -14.70 -4.97
N GLU A 67 -0.51 -14.58 -3.73
CA GLU A 67 -1.55 -15.43 -3.15
C GLU A 67 -2.62 -14.59 -2.41
N GLY A 68 -3.84 -15.10 -2.28
CA GLY A 68 -4.89 -14.40 -1.52
C GLY A 68 -5.47 -13.17 -2.25
N PRO A 69 -6.01 -12.15 -1.54
CA PRO A 69 -6.87 -11.11 -2.13
C PRO A 69 -6.14 -10.10 -3.02
N TRP A 70 -4.81 -10.13 -3.05
CA TRP A 70 -3.99 -9.21 -3.84
C TRP A 70 -3.96 -9.58 -5.33
N ASP A 71 -4.41 -10.80 -5.65
CA ASP A 71 -4.75 -11.24 -7.01
C ASP A 71 -5.81 -10.35 -7.67
N THR A 72 -6.57 -9.59 -6.87
CA THR A 72 -7.60 -8.66 -7.35
C THR A 72 -7.09 -7.25 -7.66
N ILE A 73 -5.77 -6.99 -7.54
CA ILE A 73 -5.20 -5.72 -7.97
C ILE A 73 -5.25 -5.64 -9.50
N THR A 74 -5.92 -4.60 -10.01
CA THR A 74 -6.12 -4.37 -11.44
C THR A 74 -5.86 -2.92 -11.80
N GLN A 75 -5.60 -2.63 -13.07
CA GLN A 75 -5.50 -1.25 -13.56
C GLN A 75 -6.89 -0.75 -13.99
N GLN A 76 -7.32 0.38 -13.44
CA GLN A 76 -8.62 0.98 -13.74
C GLN A 76 -8.47 2.50 -13.90
N GLU A 77 -9.45 3.11 -14.55
CA GLU A 77 -9.57 4.56 -14.63
C GLU A 77 -10.04 5.13 -13.27
N HIS A 78 -9.37 6.16 -12.78
CA HIS A 78 -9.73 6.84 -11.55
C HIS A 78 -11.02 7.63 -11.75
N PRO A 79 -12.09 7.39 -10.97
CA PRO A 79 -13.44 7.88 -11.28
C PRO A 79 -13.58 9.40 -11.24
N LEU A 80 -12.69 10.11 -10.53
CA LEU A 80 -12.68 11.56 -10.46
C LEU A 80 -11.65 12.22 -11.39
N LEU A 81 -10.63 11.48 -11.83
CA LEU A 81 -9.48 12.07 -12.55
C LEU A 81 -9.41 11.64 -14.02
N GLY A 82 -10.08 10.55 -14.40
CA GLY A 82 -10.03 10.01 -15.76
C GLY A 82 -8.65 9.47 -16.15
N GLN A 83 -7.85 9.04 -15.17
CA GLN A 83 -6.45 8.63 -15.36
C GLN A 83 -6.21 7.20 -14.87
N PRO A 84 -5.24 6.47 -15.43
CA PRO A 84 -4.96 5.09 -15.00
C PRO A 84 -4.34 5.05 -13.60
N PHE A 85 -4.89 4.19 -12.76
CA PHE A 85 -4.41 3.86 -11.43
C PHE A 85 -4.48 2.34 -11.22
N PHE A 86 -3.63 1.80 -10.37
CA PHE A 86 -3.85 0.47 -9.81
C PHE A 86 -4.90 0.54 -8.70
N VAL A 87 -5.72 -0.49 -8.62
CA VAL A 87 -6.85 -0.58 -7.70
C VAL A 87 -6.90 -1.97 -7.11
N LEU A 88 -6.89 -2.05 -5.78
CA LEU A 88 -7.30 -3.27 -5.10
C LEU A 88 -8.83 -3.38 -5.22
N HIS A 89 -9.32 -4.36 -5.98
CA HIS A 89 -10.76 -4.48 -6.21
C HIS A 89 -11.51 -4.70 -4.88
N PRO A 90 -12.62 -3.98 -4.63
CA PRO A 90 -13.29 -4.01 -3.33
C PRO A 90 -13.94 -5.35 -2.96
N CYS A 91 -14.14 -6.26 -3.93
CA CYS A 91 -14.97 -7.46 -3.75
C CYS A 91 -14.58 -8.35 -2.56
N ARG A 92 -13.28 -8.45 -2.24
CA ARG A 92 -12.80 -9.24 -1.11
C ARG A 92 -12.52 -8.41 0.16
N THR A 93 -12.78 -7.10 0.13
CA THR A 93 -12.47 -6.21 1.27
C THR A 93 -13.23 -6.56 2.53
N ASN A 94 -14.53 -6.85 2.40
CA ASN A 94 -15.35 -7.27 3.55
C ASN A 94 -14.89 -8.60 4.15
N GLU A 95 -14.48 -9.54 3.31
CA GLU A 95 -14.03 -10.86 3.73
C GLU A 95 -12.82 -10.76 4.66
N PHE A 96 -11.74 -10.09 4.22
CA PHE A 96 -10.56 -10.00 5.06
C PHE A 96 -10.75 -9.05 6.25
N MET A 97 -11.48 -7.94 6.10
CA MET A 97 -11.71 -7.00 7.21
C MET A 97 -12.56 -7.63 8.33
N SER A 98 -13.50 -8.52 8.00
CA SER A 98 -14.30 -9.23 9.01
C SER A 98 -13.42 -10.10 9.93
N SER A 99 -12.44 -10.80 9.36
CA SER A 99 -11.47 -11.60 10.12
C SER A 99 -10.64 -10.73 11.05
N VAL A 100 -10.11 -9.61 10.55
CA VAL A 100 -9.28 -8.69 11.35
C VAL A 100 -10.10 -8.04 12.47
N LEU A 101 -11.34 -7.62 12.18
CA LEU A 101 -12.22 -7.02 13.18
C LEU A 101 -12.60 -8.00 14.29
N THR A 102 -12.86 -9.26 13.96
CA THR A 102 -13.18 -10.30 14.94
C THR A 102 -12.05 -10.47 15.96
N SER A 103 -10.80 -10.59 15.49
CA SER A 103 -9.63 -10.68 16.37
C SER A 103 -9.45 -9.45 17.28
N THR A 104 -9.81 -8.25 16.81
CA THR A 104 -9.71 -7.03 17.63
C THR A 104 -10.78 -6.95 18.72
N ARG A 105 -11.99 -7.48 18.46
CA ARG A 105 -13.09 -7.54 19.43
C ARG A 105 -12.79 -8.50 20.57
N GLU A 106 -12.22 -9.66 20.27
CA GLU A 106 -11.75 -10.62 21.28
C GLU A 106 -10.70 -10.02 22.22
N GLN A 107 -9.91 -9.07 21.73
CA GLN A 107 -8.91 -8.34 22.52
C GLN A 107 -9.47 -7.09 23.22
N HIS A 108 -10.77 -6.83 23.16
CA HIS A 108 -11.44 -5.63 23.71
C HIS A 108 -10.80 -4.30 23.28
N ARG A 109 -10.15 -4.26 22.12
CA ARG A 109 -9.49 -3.05 21.59
C ARG A 109 -10.48 -2.24 20.77
N ARG A 110 -10.59 -0.94 21.06
CA ARG A 110 -11.24 0.01 20.15
C ARG A 110 -10.37 0.19 18.91
N THR A 111 -10.97 0.07 17.74
CA THR A 111 -10.23 0.13 16.48
C THR A 111 -10.87 1.12 15.53
N ASN A 112 -10.05 1.96 14.93
CA ASN A 112 -10.45 2.81 13.81
C ASN A 112 -10.42 1.94 12.54
N TYR A 113 -11.58 1.74 11.92
CA TYR A 113 -11.70 0.86 10.75
C TYR A 113 -10.77 1.26 9.61
N ILE A 114 -10.62 2.57 9.34
CA ILE A 114 -9.76 3.07 8.24
C ILE A 114 -8.29 2.82 8.56
N VAL A 115 -7.86 3.07 9.80
CA VAL A 115 -6.48 2.78 10.21
C VAL A 115 -6.20 1.28 10.13
N LEU A 116 -7.14 0.44 10.58
CA LEU A 116 -7.02 -1.01 10.53
C LEU A 116 -6.94 -1.53 9.09
N TRP A 117 -7.82 -1.02 8.24
CA TRP A 117 -7.85 -1.33 6.81
C TRP A 117 -6.55 -0.91 6.12
N LEU A 118 -6.11 0.35 6.28
CA LEU A 118 -4.84 0.82 5.72
C LEU A 118 -3.63 0.05 6.26
N SER A 119 -3.65 -0.36 7.53
CA SER A 119 -2.58 -1.20 8.10
C SER A 119 -2.54 -2.60 7.47
N THR A 120 -3.66 -3.04 6.87
CA THR A 120 -3.79 -4.34 6.18
C THR A 120 -3.39 -4.22 4.72
N VAL A 121 -3.91 -3.22 3.99
CA VAL A 121 -3.72 -3.07 2.54
C VAL A 121 -2.54 -2.17 2.14
N GLY A 122 -2.08 -1.30 3.03
CA GLY A 122 -1.03 -0.34 2.73
C GLY A 122 0.34 -0.99 2.45
N PRO A 123 0.83 -1.89 3.31
CA PRO A 123 2.16 -2.46 3.15
C PRO A 123 2.37 -3.18 1.81
N VAL A 124 1.33 -3.81 1.26
CA VAL A 124 1.41 -4.55 -0.02
C VAL A 124 1.54 -3.64 -1.25
N VAL A 125 1.34 -2.34 -1.09
CA VAL A 125 1.48 -1.31 -2.15
C VAL A 125 2.51 -0.24 -1.79
N GLY A 126 3.40 -0.53 -0.85
CA GLY A 126 4.47 0.37 -0.43
C GLY A 126 4.04 1.50 0.53
N LEU A 127 2.78 1.48 1.00
CA LEU A 127 2.30 2.48 1.96
C LEU A 127 2.65 2.06 3.39
N ASN A 128 3.59 2.79 3.99
CA ASN A 128 3.97 2.62 5.39
C ASN A 128 3.27 3.68 6.26
N LEU A 129 2.40 3.22 7.18
CA LEU A 129 1.76 4.10 8.14
C LEU A 129 2.59 4.26 9.43
N PRO A 130 2.81 5.49 9.91
CA PRO A 130 3.40 5.71 11.23
C PRO A 130 2.58 5.06 12.35
N LEU A 131 3.26 4.48 13.34
CA LEU A 131 2.59 3.84 14.49
C LEU A 131 1.72 4.80 15.32
N SER A 132 1.92 6.12 15.20
CA SER A 132 1.07 7.13 15.84
C SER A 132 -0.40 7.00 15.43
N TYR A 133 -0.69 6.53 14.21
CA TYR A 133 -2.07 6.32 13.75
C TYR A 133 -2.81 5.23 14.55
N ALA A 134 -2.09 4.28 15.14
CA ALA A 134 -2.70 3.25 15.99
C ALA A 134 -3.32 3.84 17.29
N LYS A 135 -2.91 5.06 17.68
CA LYS A 135 -3.43 5.75 18.87
C LYS A 135 -4.75 6.48 18.63
N LEU A 136 -5.20 6.61 17.38
CA LEU A 136 -6.44 7.32 17.01
C LEU A 136 -7.72 6.50 17.29
N ALA A 137 -7.65 5.54 18.21
CA ALA A 137 -8.83 4.84 18.67
C ALA A 137 -9.72 5.83 19.46
N PRO A 138 -11.04 5.87 19.21
CA PRO A 138 -11.91 6.85 19.85
C PRO A 138 -11.90 6.71 21.38
N GLU A 139 -11.74 7.81 22.10
CA GLU A 139 -11.79 7.86 23.57
C GLU A 139 -13.17 7.46 24.10
N GLN A 140 -13.21 6.87 25.30
CA GLN A 140 -14.48 6.56 25.96
C GLN A 140 -15.17 7.88 26.31
N ASN A 141 -16.29 8.19 25.66
CA ASN A 141 -17.26 9.09 26.27
C ASN A 141 -17.86 8.34 27.47
N THR A 142 -17.25 8.53 28.64
CA THR A 142 -17.84 8.24 29.94
C THR A 142 -18.91 9.30 30.22
N TYR A 143 -20.01 9.25 29.46
CA TYR A 143 -21.27 9.80 29.93
C TYR A 143 -22.12 8.60 30.30
N ALA A 144 -21.93 8.17 31.54
CA ALA A 144 -22.95 7.42 32.25
C ALA A 144 -24.06 8.42 32.61
N GLU A 145 -25.24 8.21 32.04
CA GLU A 145 -26.55 8.49 32.65
C GLU A 145 -27.55 7.45 32.11
#